data_AF-W6YUI0-F1
#
_entry.id   AF-W6YUI0-F1
#
_cell.length_a   1.000
_cell.length_b   1.000
_cell.length_c   1.000
_cell.angle_alpha   90.00
_cell.angle_beta   90.00
_cell.angle_gamma   90.00
#
_symmetry.space_group_name_H-M   'P 1'
#
loop_
_entity.id
_entity.type
_entity.pdbx_description
1 polymer ?
#
loop_
_entity_poly.entity_id
_entity_poly.type
_entity_poly.pdbx_seq_one_letter_code
_entity_poly.pdbx_strand_id
1 'polypeptide(L)'
;LLGTMLSLSAIAIPVYLDTLRTPAQLYSSWARTYHYGHLGLPAMSITTCILYGIVAQKHKSANRQWRRYVLAALVTVTMVPFTWVFMTSTNNTLFGLHAESEAVGGSFSDARELVVHWSRLHLLRSLFPLAGAVIGIGGL
;
A
#
# COMPACT_ATOMS: atom_id res chain seq x y z
N LEU A 1 0.83 9.16 4.57
CA LEU A 1 0.31 8.04 3.77
C LEU A 1 1.26 7.66 2.63
N LEU A 2 1.40 8.47 1.56
CA LEU A 2 2.21 8.12 0.39
C LEU A 2 3.67 7.76 0.73
N GLY A 3 4.37 8.59 1.51
CA GLY A 3 5.77 8.35 1.86
C GLY A 3 5.99 6.99 2.54
N THR A 4 5.10 6.60 3.46
CA THR A 4 5.14 5.29 4.11
C THR A 4 4.86 4.14 3.14
N MET A 5 3.98 4.33 2.15
CA MET A 5 3.73 3.30 1.15
C MET A 5 4.92 3.13 0.20
N LEU A 6 5.52 4.25 -0.24
CA LEU A 6 6.67 4.23 -1.12
C LEU A 6 7.90 3.63 -0.43
N SER A 7 8.13 3.91 0.86
CA SER A 7 9.29 3.36 1.56
C SER A 7 9.27 1.82 1.63
N LEU A 8 8.10 1.18 1.68
CA LEU A 8 8.01 -0.28 1.63
C LEU A 8 8.54 -0.81 0.29
N SER A 9 8.03 -0.31 -0.83
CA SER A 9 8.40 -0.80 -2.16
C SER A 9 9.79 -0.33 -2.63
N ALA A 10 10.20 0.89 -2.25
CA ALA A 10 11.44 1.52 -2.72
C ALA A 10 12.65 1.22 -1.84
N ILE A 11 12.46 0.86 -0.56
CA ILE A 11 13.55 0.62 0.38
C ILE A 11 13.44 -0.77 1.00
N ALA A 12 12.34 -1.07 1.70
CA ALA A 12 12.24 -2.31 2.48
C ALA A 12 12.35 -3.57 1.60
N ILE A 13 11.60 -3.63 0.49
CA ILE A 13 11.65 -4.78 -0.41
C ILE A 13 13.04 -4.97 -1.04
N PRO A 14 13.69 -3.95 -1.66
CA PRO A 14 15.06 -4.09 -2.14
C PRO A 14 16.04 -4.59 -1.08
N VAL A 15 15.95 -4.09 0.15
CA VAL A 15 16.79 -4.56 1.27
C VAL A 15 16.55 -6.03 1.54
N TYR A 16 15.32 -6.51 1.54
CA TYR A 16 15.03 -7.94 1.74
C TYR A 16 15.61 -8.81 0.62
N LEU A 17 15.46 -8.36 -0.63
CA LEU A 17 15.93 -9.09 -1.80
C LEU A 17 17.47 -9.14 -1.88
N ASP A 18 18.15 -8.17 -1.30
CA ASP A 18 19.61 -8.09 -1.28
C ASP A 18 20.24 -8.82 -0.08
N THR A 19 19.58 -8.79 1.08
CA THR A 19 20.15 -9.29 2.35
C THR A 19 19.74 -10.71 2.70
N LEU A 20 18.51 -11.12 2.36
CA LEU A 20 17.99 -12.42 2.75
C LEU A 20 18.48 -13.51 1.79
N ARG A 21 18.67 -14.71 2.32
CA ARG A 21 19.28 -15.83 1.58
C ARG A 21 18.39 -17.07 1.51
N THR A 22 17.32 -17.12 2.31
CA THR A 22 16.39 -18.24 2.31
C THR A 22 14.96 -17.77 2.03
N PRO A 23 14.12 -18.62 1.39
CA PRO A 23 12.73 -18.29 1.12
C PRO A 23 11.94 -18.04 2.41
N ALA A 24 12.17 -18.85 3.45
CA ALA A 24 11.50 -18.70 4.74
C ALA A 24 11.77 -17.33 5.38
N GLN A 25 13.02 -16.86 5.35
CA GLN A 25 13.36 -15.51 5.83
C GLN A 25 12.66 -14.42 5.02
N LEU A 26 12.62 -14.57 3.69
CA LEU A 26 12.00 -13.61 2.79
C LEU A 26 10.48 -13.52 3.00
N TYR A 27 9.79 -14.65 3.07
CA TYR A 27 8.36 -14.70 3.35
C TYR A 27 8.01 -14.17 4.73
N SER A 28 8.78 -14.54 5.77
CA SER A 28 8.57 -14.03 7.12
C SER A 28 8.75 -12.50 7.19
N SER A 29 9.80 -11.97 6.54
CA SER A 29 10.06 -10.53 6.49
C SER A 29 8.98 -9.78 5.72
N TRP A 30 8.53 -10.33 4.60
CA TRP A 30 7.38 -9.79 3.86
C TRP A 30 6.10 -9.83 4.70
N ALA A 31 5.78 -10.96 5.34
CA ALA A 31 4.57 -11.16 6.12
C ALA A 31 4.51 -10.20 7.31
N ARG A 32 5.65 -9.97 7.97
CA ARG A 32 5.77 -8.98 9.04
C ARG A 32 5.59 -7.55 8.53
N THR A 33 6.14 -7.23 7.36
CA THR A 33 5.92 -5.92 6.72
C THR A 33 4.46 -5.71 6.33
N TYR A 34 3.79 -6.73 5.78
CA TYR A 34 2.36 -6.69 5.56
C TYR A 34 1.60 -6.53 6.88
N HIS A 35 2.01 -7.22 7.94
CA HIS A 35 1.39 -7.15 9.26
C HIS A 35 1.39 -5.70 9.79
N TYR A 36 2.52 -5.00 9.77
CA TYR A 36 2.53 -3.60 10.20
C TYR A 36 1.85 -2.67 9.20
N GLY A 37 1.96 -2.96 7.91
CA GLY A 37 1.33 -2.19 6.84
C GLY A 37 -0.20 -2.20 6.91
N HIS A 38 -0.84 -3.35 7.08
CA HIS A 38 -2.30 -3.46 7.14
C HIS A 38 -2.90 -2.89 8.43
N LEU A 39 -2.11 -2.75 9.50
CA LEU A 39 -2.54 -2.05 10.71
C LEU A 39 -2.44 -0.53 10.54
N GLY A 40 -1.29 -0.03 10.10
CA GLY A 40 -1.01 1.41 10.05
C GLY A 40 -1.59 2.14 8.83
N LEU A 41 -1.53 1.54 7.64
CA LEU A 41 -1.91 2.21 6.39
C LEU A 41 -3.42 2.50 6.28
N PRO A 42 -4.33 1.61 6.69
CA PRO A 42 -5.76 1.93 6.70
C PRO A 42 -6.10 3.08 7.65
N ALA A 43 -5.50 3.12 8.85
CA ALA A 43 -5.68 4.22 9.78
C ALA A 43 -5.23 5.55 9.16
N MET A 44 -4.04 5.61 8.57
CA MET A 44 -3.56 6.80 7.85
C MET A 44 -4.46 7.19 6.67
N SER A 45 -5.01 6.22 5.95
CA SER A 45 -5.96 6.48 4.85
C SER A 45 -7.22 7.14 5.35
N ILE A 46 -7.84 6.59 6.41
CA ILE A 46 -9.04 7.15 7.02
C ILE A 46 -8.76 8.56 7.52
N THR A 47 -7.66 8.78 8.25
CA THR A 47 -7.24 10.11 8.70
C THR A 47 -7.10 11.09 7.53
N THR A 48 -6.45 10.67 6.44
CA THR A 48 -6.29 11.50 5.23
C THR A 48 -7.64 11.88 4.62
N CYS A 49 -8.59 10.94 4.58
CA CYS A 49 -9.94 11.19 4.07
C CYS A 49 -10.73 12.15 4.96
N ILE A 50 -10.63 12.01 6.28
CA ILE A 50 -11.24 12.94 7.24
C ILE A 50 -10.68 14.35 7.04
N LEU A 51 -9.35 14.49 6.88
CA LEU A 51 -8.71 15.78 6.63
C LEU A 51 -9.23 16.43 5.33
N TYR A 52 -9.35 15.67 4.24
CA TYR A 52 -9.97 16.17 3.01
C TYR A 52 -11.44 16.58 3.23
N GLY A 53 -12.21 15.82 4.00
CA GLY A 53 -13.59 16.16 4.34
C GLY A 53 -13.71 17.47 5.12
N ILE A 54 -12.82 17.70 6.10
CA ILE A 54 -12.77 18.95 6.87
C ILE A 54 -12.46 20.13 5.95
N VAL A 55 -11.46 20.01 5.06
CA VAL A 55 -11.11 21.07 4.11
C VAL A 55 -12.24 21.32 3.12
N ALA A 56 -12.87 20.26 2.60
CA ALA A 56 -14.03 20.36 1.73
C ALA A 56 -15.17 21.16 2.42
N GLN A 57 -15.48 20.84 3.67
CA GLN A 57 -16.53 21.52 4.42
C GLN A 57 -16.21 23.00 4.65
N LYS A 58 -14.96 23.34 5.00
CA LYS A 58 -14.51 24.74 5.13
C LYS A 58 -14.62 25.51 3.82
N HIS A 59 -14.21 24.92 2.70
CA HIS A 59 -14.34 25.57 1.40
C HIS A 59 -15.81 25.71 1.00
N LYS A 60 -16.65 24.71 1.29
CA LYS A 60 -18.09 24.77 1.03
C LYS A 60 -18.75 25.91 1.81
N SER A 61 -18.45 26.06 3.10
CA SER A 61 -18.99 27.16 3.92
C SER A 61 -18.52 28.55 3.47
N ALA A 62 -17.34 28.62 2.84
CA ALA A 62 -16.80 29.86 2.26
C ALA A 62 -17.22 30.09 0.80
N ASN A 63 -18.16 29.31 0.26
CA ASN A 63 -18.58 29.32 -1.15
C ASN A 63 -17.41 29.17 -2.15
N ARG A 64 -16.36 28.43 -1.76
CA ARG A 64 -15.19 28.09 -2.58
C ARG A 64 -15.33 26.68 -3.17
N GLN A 65 -14.44 26.33 -4.10
CA GLN A 65 -14.45 25.03 -4.77
C GLN A 65 -14.09 23.88 -3.81
N TRP A 66 -15.09 23.20 -3.26
CA TRP A 66 -14.94 22.08 -2.33
C TRP A 66 -14.89 20.70 -3.01
N ARG A 67 -15.47 20.58 -4.21
CA ARG A 67 -15.61 19.30 -4.94
C ARG A 67 -14.26 18.60 -5.21
N ARG A 68 -13.18 19.37 -5.35
CA ARG A 68 -11.82 18.83 -5.57
C ARG A 68 -11.30 18.04 -4.38
N TYR A 69 -11.55 18.49 -3.14
CA TYR A 69 -11.15 17.77 -1.94
C TYR A 69 -11.95 16.49 -1.73
N VAL A 70 -13.23 16.50 -2.10
CA VAL A 70 -14.04 15.26 -2.11
C VAL A 70 -13.51 14.28 -3.15
N LEU A 71 -13.19 14.75 -4.36
CA LEU A 71 -12.58 13.91 -5.39
C LEU A 71 -11.22 13.34 -4.93
N ALA A 72 -10.38 14.16 -4.29
CA ALA A 72 -9.09 13.74 -3.73
C ALA A 72 -9.26 12.61 -2.69
N ALA A 73 -10.26 12.72 -1.81
CA ALA A 73 -10.59 11.68 -0.84
C ALA A 73 -11.04 10.39 -1.54
N LEU A 74 -11.97 10.47 -2.50
CA LEU A 74 -12.47 9.31 -3.23
C LEU A 74 -11.37 8.57 -4.00
N VAL A 75 -10.52 9.32 -4.71
CA VAL A 75 -9.38 8.75 -5.44
C VAL A 75 -8.41 8.05 -4.47
N THR A 76 -8.15 8.65 -3.31
CA THR A 76 -7.28 8.06 -2.27
C THR A 76 -7.84 6.73 -1.77
N VAL A 77 -9.14 6.65 -1.46
CA VAL A 77 -9.78 5.43 -0.92
C VAL A 77 -9.89 4.31 -1.97
N THR A 78 -9.89 4.65 -3.26
CA THR A 78 -9.99 3.67 -4.36
C THR A 78 -8.80 2.68 -4.37
N MET A 79 -7.71 2.97 -3.67
CA MET A 79 -6.64 1.99 -3.42
C MET A 79 -7.13 0.73 -2.67
N VAL A 80 -8.22 0.82 -1.90
CA VAL A 80 -8.82 -0.31 -1.17
C VAL A 80 -9.40 -1.35 -2.13
N PRO A 81 -10.35 -1.02 -3.03
CA PRO A 81 -10.83 -1.98 -4.01
C PRO A 81 -9.72 -2.46 -4.96
N PHE A 82 -8.71 -1.64 -5.29
CA PHE A 82 -7.53 -2.11 -6.02
C PHE A 82 -6.83 -3.26 -5.28
N THR A 83 -6.68 -3.15 -3.96
CA THR A 83 -6.06 -4.21 -3.14
C THR A 83 -6.88 -5.48 -3.22
N TRP A 84 -8.20 -5.38 -3.08
CA TRP A 84 -9.08 -6.55 -3.13
C TRP A 84 -9.04 -7.27 -4.45
N VAL A 85 -9.07 -6.52 -5.56
CA VAL A 85 -9.13 -7.09 -6.91
C VAL A 85 -7.77 -7.63 -7.36
N PHE A 86 -6.69 -6.86 -7.16
CA PHE A 86 -5.40 -7.17 -7.78
C PHE A 86 -4.37 -7.79 -6.83
N MET A 87 -4.45 -7.52 -5.53
CA MET A 87 -3.41 -7.94 -4.59
C MET A 87 -3.82 -9.12 -3.71
N THR A 88 -5.12 -9.37 -3.48
CA THR A 88 -5.60 -10.44 -2.59
C THR A 88 -5.05 -11.81 -2.97
N SER A 89 -5.07 -12.16 -4.26
CA SER A 89 -4.54 -13.44 -4.72
C SER A 89 -3.05 -13.58 -4.39
N THR A 90 -2.23 -12.59 -4.75
CA THR A 90 -0.79 -12.57 -4.43
C THR A 90 -0.53 -12.62 -2.92
N ASN A 91 -1.29 -11.86 -2.12
CA ASN A 91 -1.16 -11.85 -0.67
C ASN A 91 -1.45 -13.25 -0.09
N ASN A 92 -2.53 -13.89 -0.53
CA ASN A 92 -2.91 -15.22 -0.06
C ASN A 92 -1.86 -16.26 -0.44
N THR A 93 -1.32 -16.20 -1.66
CA THR A 93 -0.22 -17.08 -2.08
C THR A 93 1.02 -16.88 -1.22
N LEU A 94 1.43 -15.63 -0.96
CA LEU A 94 2.58 -15.34 -0.09
C LEU A 94 2.37 -15.82 1.35
N PHE A 95 1.16 -15.69 1.90
CA PHE A 95 0.85 -16.23 3.22
C PHE A 95 0.83 -17.76 3.27
N GLY A 96 0.28 -18.43 2.24
CA GLY A 96 0.31 -19.89 2.13
C GLY A 96 1.74 -20.42 2.08
N LEU A 97 2.57 -19.83 1.20
CA LEU A 97 3.97 -20.20 1.06
C LEU A 97 4.80 -19.86 2.30
N HIS A 98 4.45 -18.79 3.02
CA HIS A 98 5.08 -18.51 4.31
C HIS A 98 4.87 -19.67 5.28
N ALA A 99 3.63 -20.15 5.42
CA ALA A 99 3.29 -21.27 6.31
C ALA A 99 3.98 -22.59 5.86
N GLU A 100 4.06 -22.86 4.55
CA GLU A 100 4.73 -24.05 4.01
C GLU A 100 6.26 -23.98 4.14
N SER A 101 6.84 -22.79 3.99
CA SER A 101 8.29 -22.59 4.04
C SER A 101 8.90 -22.87 5.41
N GLU A 102 8.11 -22.78 6.48
CA GLU A 102 8.51 -23.20 7.82
C GLU A 102 8.58 -24.73 7.95
N ALA A 103 7.90 -25.47 7.07
CA ALA A 103 7.78 -26.93 7.15
C ALA A 103 8.62 -27.70 6.13
N VAL A 104 8.75 -27.24 4.88
CA VAL A 104 9.27 -28.10 3.78
C VAL A 104 10.46 -27.50 3.02
N GLY A 105 10.73 -26.19 3.17
CA GLY A 105 11.74 -25.49 2.37
C GLY A 105 11.30 -25.32 0.91
N GLY A 106 11.34 -24.08 0.40
CA GLY A 106 10.88 -23.72 -0.95
C GLY A 106 12.01 -23.26 -1.89
N SER A 107 11.68 -23.04 -3.17
CA SER A 107 12.58 -22.38 -4.12
C SER A 107 12.76 -20.90 -3.78
N PHE A 108 14.00 -20.44 -3.66
CA PHE A 108 14.29 -19.02 -3.36
C PHE A 108 14.03 -18.10 -4.55
N SER A 109 14.21 -18.60 -5.78
CA SER A 109 13.95 -17.84 -7.01
C SER A 109 12.47 -17.47 -7.09
N ASP A 110 11.59 -18.44 -6.83
CA ASP A 110 10.13 -18.28 -6.90
C ASP A 110 9.66 -17.29 -5.82
N ALA A 111 10.23 -17.37 -4.62
CA ALA A 111 9.97 -16.43 -3.53
C ALA A 111 10.35 -14.99 -3.90
N ARG A 112 11.52 -14.80 -4.52
CA ARG A 112 11.99 -13.50 -4.99
C ARG A 112 11.07 -12.93 -6.05
N GLU A 113 10.69 -13.71 -7.05
CA GLU A 113 9.80 -13.27 -8.12
C GLU A 113 8.43 -12.83 -7.57
N LEU A 114 7.86 -13.61 -6.65
CA LEU A 114 6.56 -13.31 -6.08
C LEU A 114 6.57 -12.04 -5.21
N VAL A 115 7.63 -11.82 -4.41
CA VAL A 115 7.80 -10.59 -3.63
C VAL A 115 8.04 -9.37 -4.53
N VAL A 116 8.78 -9.53 -5.63
CA VAL A 116 8.95 -8.46 -6.64
C VAL A 116 7.61 -8.11 -7.28
N HIS A 117 6.83 -9.12 -7.66
CA HIS A 117 5.49 -8.93 -8.23
C HIS A 117 4.58 -8.17 -7.26
N TRP A 118 4.53 -8.60 -6.00
CA TRP A 118 3.80 -7.91 -4.95
C TRP A 118 4.25 -6.44 -4.80
N SER A 119 5.58 -6.19 -4.81
CA SER A 119 6.12 -4.84 -4.67
C SER A 119 5.70 -3.92 -5.81
N ARG A 120 5.64 -4.43 -7.04
CA ARG A 120 5.15 -3.69 -8.22
C ARG A 120 3.67 -3.32 -8.08
N LEU A 121 2.82 -4.28 -7.66
CA LEU A 121 1.41 -4.01 -7.39
C LEU A 121 1.24 -2.98 -6.26
N HIS A 122 2.03 -3.11 -5.20
CA HIS A 122 2.01 -2.17 -4.08
C HIS A 122 2.46 -0.75 -4.49
N LEU A 123 3.44 -0.65 -5.41
CA LEU A 123 3.86 0.63 -5.98
C LEU A 123 2.73 1.25 -6.81
N LEU A 124 2.05 0.48 -7.67
CA LEU A 124 0.87 0.95 -8.39
C LEU A 124 -0.24 1.40 -7.45
N ARG A 125 -0.49 0.65 -6.36
CA ARG A 125 -1.43 1.03 -5.30
C ARG A 125 -1.07 2.36 -4.64
N SER A 126 0.20 2.71 -4.54
CA SER A 126 0.63 4.00 -3.97
C SER A 126 0.32 5.20 -4.86
N LEU A 127 0.03 4.99 -6.15
CA LEU A 127 -0.32 6.06 -7.07
C LEU A 127 -1.68 6.70 -6.76
N PHE A 128 -2.59 5.97 -6.12
CA PHE A 128 -3.91 6.49 -5.72
C PHE A 128 -3.82 7.63 -4.69
N PRO A 129 -3.15 7.48 -3.52
CA PRO A 129 -2.96 8.59 -2.60
C PRO A 129 -2.07 9.70 -3.18
N LEU A 130 -1.15 9.40 -4.09
CA LEU A 130 -0.39 10.43 -4.82
C LEU A 130 -1.32 11.27 -5.70
N ALA A 131 -2.17 10.63 -6.51
CA ALA A 131 -3.14 11.31 -7.36
C ALA A 131 -4.13 12.15 -6.52
N GLY A 132 -4.61 11.60 -5.40
CA GLY A 132 -5.42 12.34 -4.44
C GLY A 132 -4.70 13.59 -3.91
N ALA A 133 -3.42 13.48 -3.54
CA ALA A 133 -2.61 14.61 -3.12
C ALA A 133 -2.48 15.69 -4.20
N VAL A 134 -2.19 15.31 -5.45
CA VAL A 134 -2.09 16.24 -6.59
C VAL A 134 -3.42 16.97 -6.82
N ILE A 135 -4.54 16.26 -6.80
CA ILE A 135 -5.89 16.84 -6.95
C ILE A 135 -6.18 17.83 -5.81
N GLY A 136 -5.80 17.47 -4.58
CA GLY A 136 -6.01 18.31 -3.39
C GLY A 136 -5.17 19.58 -3.40
N ILE A 137 -3.89 19.48 -3.78
CA ILE A 137 -2.96 20.63 -3.86
C ILE A 137 -3.42 21.60 -4.94
N GLY A 138 -3.87 21.12 -6.09
CA GLY A 138 -4.42 21.99 -7.14
C GLY A 138 -5.70 22.74 -6.74
N GLY A 139 -6.25 22.53 -5.55
CA GLY A 139 -7.38 23.27 -5.00
C GLY A 139 -7.02 24.31 -3.93
N LEU A 140 -5.77 24.34 -3.45
CA LEU A 140 -5.23 25.40 -2.59
C LEU A 140 -5.18 26.73 -3.35
#